data_AF-A0A221MDT0-F1
#
_entry.id   AF-A0A221MDT0-F1
#
_cell.length_a   1.000
_cell.length_b   1.000
_cell.length_c   1.000
_cell.angle_alpha   90.00
_cell.angle_beta   90.00
_cell.angle_gamma   90.00
#
_symmetry.space_group_name_H-M   'P 1'
#
loop_
_entity.id
_entity.type
_entity.pdbx_description
1 polymer ?
#
loop_
_entity_poly.entity_id
_entity_poly.type
_entity_poly.pdbx_seq_one_letter_code
_entity_poly.pdbx_strand_id
1 'polypeptide(L)' 'MLETSLFVGAHEILLPDARKFKDIAESQGIIINYYEYPKMNHVFLLYPIPEAKKARKEIIKIIDNT' A
#
# COMPACT_ATOMS: atom_id res chain seq x y z
N MET A 1 -13.16 5.04 13.27
CA MET A 1 -13.49 4.97 11.83
C MET A 1 -12.65 3.86 11.24
N LEU A 2 -13.16 3.07 10.29
CA LEU A 2 -12.37 2.00 9.67
C LEU A 2 -11.37 2.65 8.69
N GLU A 3 -10.07 2.41 8.90
CA GLU A 3 -8.98 2.95 8.09
C GLU A 3 -8.43 1.84 7.17
N THR A 4 -8.27 2.13 5.88
CA THR A 4 -7.70 1.17 4.91
C THR A 4 -6.33 1.65 4.47
N SER A 5 -5.32 0.79 4.54
CA SER A 5 -3.97 1.07 4.02
C SER A 5 -3.63 0.16 2.85
N LEU A 6 -3.22 0.74 1.72
CA LEU A 6 -2.90 0.05 0.48
C LEU A 6 -1.43 0.22 0.11
N PHE A 7 -0.71 -0.89 -0.04
CA PHE A 7 0.70 -0.95 -0.45
C PHE A 7 0.79 -1.61 -1.82
N VAL A 8 1.45 -0.97 -2.78
CA VAL A 8 1.56 -1.47 -4.16
C VAL A 8 2.94 -1.16 -4.76
N GLY A 9 3.45 -2.05 -5.61
CA GLY A 9 4.66 -1.82 -6.37
C GLY A 9 4.38 -1.13 -7.71
N ALA A 10 5.25 -0.21 -8.15
CA ALA A 10 5.05 0.48 -9.43
C ALA A 10 5.40 -0.38 -10.67
N HIS A 11 6.05 -1.54 -10.49
CA HIS A 11 6.40 -2.50 -11.56
C HIS A 11 5.55 -3.79 -11.46
N GLU A 12 4.24 -3.65 -11.28
CA GLU A 12 3.30 -4.77 -11.32
C GLU A 12 2.07 -4.47 -12.17
N ILE A 13 1.43 -5.52 -12.70
CA ILE A 13 0.27 -5.40 -13.59
C ILE A 13 -0.98 -4.83 -12.89
N LEU A 14 -1.06 -4.96 -11.56
CA LEU A 14 -2.19 -4.54 -10.74
C LEU A 14 -2.10 -3.06 -10.30
N LEU A 15 -1.06 -2.32 -10.70
CA LEU A 15 -0.91 -0.90 -10.36
C LEU A 15 -2.13 -0.05 -10.79
N PRO A 16 -2.70 -0.21 -12.01
CA PRO A 16 -3.90 0.52 -12.41
C PRO A 16 -5.10 0.21 -11.50
N ASP A 17 -5.24 -1.03 -11.05
CA ASP A 17 -6.33 -1.43 -10.14
C ASP A 17 -6.14 -0.79 -8.76
N ALA A 18 -4.91 -0.76 -8.22
CA ALA A 18 -4.62 -0.12 -6.95
C ALA A 18 -4.92 1.38 -6.98
N ARG A 19 -4.56 2.08 -8.07
CA ARG A 19 -4.88 3.50 -8.27
C ARG A 19 -6.39 3.72 -8.39
N LYS A 20 -7.08 2.90 -9.18
CA LYS A 20 -8.54 2.96 -9.32
C LYS A 20 -9.26 2.73 -7.99
N PHE A 21 -8.78 1.78 -7.18
CA PHE A 21 -9.34 1.52 -5.85
C PHE A 21 -9.17 2.73 -4.92
N LYS A 22 -8.00 3.37 -4.93
CA LYS A 22 -7.75 4.63 -4.20
C LYS A 22 -8.76 5.71 -4.62
N ASP A 23 -8.91 5.95 -5.92
CA ASP A 23 -9.81 6.99 -6.43
C ASP A 23 -11.27 6.72 -6.03
N ILE A 24 -11.71 5.45 -6.08
CA ILE A 24 -13.05 5.05 -5.64
C ILE A 24 -13.22 5.32 -4.14
N ALA A 25 -12.26 4.92 -3.31
CA ALA A 25 -12.32 5.12 -1.86
C ALA A 25 -12.39 6.61 -1.50
N GLU A 26 -11.52 7.44 -2.11
CA GLU A 26 -11.51 8.89 -1.92
C GLU A 26 -12.84 9.53 -2.36
N SER A 27 -13.42 9.08 -3.47
CA SER A 27 -14.72 9.58 -3.96
C SER A 27 -15.89 9.31 -3.00
N GLN A 28 -15.76 8.29 -2.16
CA GLN A 28 -16.75 7.89 -1.16
C GLN A 28 -16.48 8.49 0.23
N GLY A 29 -15.46 9.35 0.37
CA GLY A 29 -15.05 9.90 1.66
C GLY A 29 -14.41 8.87 2.59
N ILE A 30 -13.95 7.73 2.06
CA ILE A 30 -13.24 6.72 2.84
C ILE A 30 -11.78 7.14 2.99
N ILE A 31 -11.29 7.08 4.23
CA ILE A 31 -9.88 7.33 4.53
C ILE A 31 -9.05 6.15 4.01
N ILE A 32 -8.22 6.41 3.00
CA ILE A 32 -7.28 5.44 2.45
C ILE A 32 -5.85 5.99 2.52
N ASN A 33 -4.95 5.23 3.16
CA ASN A 33 -3.51 5.51 3.08
C ASN A 33 -2.93 4.75 1.88
N TYR A 34 -2.37 5.46 0.93
CA TYR A 34 -1.84 4.86 -0.29
C TYR A 34 -0.32 4.96 -0.33
N TYR A 35 0.35 3.80 -0.49
CA TYR A 35 1.80 3.68 -0.57
C TYR A 35 2.20 2.99 -1.88
N GLU A 36 2.62 3.78 -2.86
CA GLU A 36 3.17 3.28 -4.13
C GLU A 36 4.71 3.28 -4.07
N TYR A 37 5.33 2.12 -4.29
CA TYR A 37 6.78 1.95 -4.20
C TYR A 37 7.42 1.87 -5.59
N PRO A 38 8.28 2.84 -5.96
CA PRO A 38 8.97 2.82 -7.25
C PRO A 38 9.78 1.53 -7.43
N LYS A 39 9.75 0.98 -8.65
CA LYS A 39 10.52 -0.20 -9.07
C LYS A 39 10.21 -1.51 -8.34
N MET A 40 9.23 -1.53 -7.43
CA MET A 40 8.82 -2.73 -6.73
C MET A 40 7.83 -3.55 -7.55
N ASN A 41 7.98 -4.87 -7.53
CA ASN A 41 7.12 -5.82 -8.22
C ASN A 41 6.00 -6.33 -7.30
N HIS A 42 5.18 -7.23 -7.85
CA HIS A 42 4.06 -7.85 -7.13
C HIS A 42 4.51 -8.45 -5.80
N VAL A 43 3.87 -8.03 -4.71
CA VAL A 43 4.09 -8.57 -3.36
C VAL A 43 5.56 -8.41 -2.87
N PHE A 44 6.22 -7.32 -3.26
CA PHE A 44 7.61 -7.03 -2.85
C PHE A 44 7.82 -7.07 -1.33
N LEU A 45 6.77 -6.86 -0.53
CA LEU A 45 6.75 -6.93 0.94
C LEU A 45 7.35 -8.23 1.53
N LEU A 46 7.32 -9.33 0.78
CA LEU A 46 7.87 -10.62 1.21
C LEU A 46 9.37 -10.76 0.95
N TYR A 47 9.96 -9.85 0.17
CA TYR A 47 11.35 -9.99 -0.25
C TYR A 47 12.33 -9.56 0.85
N PRO A 48 13.53 -10.15 0.90
CA PRO A 48 14.57 -9.77 1.84
C PRO A 48 15.33 -8.52 1.38
N ILE A 49 14.60 -7.45 1.03
CA ILE A 49 15.14 -6.17 0.54
C ILE A 49 14.84 -5.01 1.50
N PRO A 50 15.63 -3.91 1.46
CA PRO A 50 15.43 -2.76 2.35
C PRO A 50 14.03 -2.12 2.26
N GLU A 51 13.47 -2.03 1.06
CA GLU A 51 12.15 -1.44 0.78
C GLU A 51 11.04 -2.25 1.46
N ALA A 52 11.10 -3.57 1.35
CA ALA A 52 10.18 -4.49 2.01
C ALA A 52 10.29 -4.42 3.53
N LYS A 53 11.50 -4.25 4.07
CA LYS A 53 11.70 -4.04 5.52
C LYS A 53 11.09 -2.71 5.98
N LYS A 54 11.25 -1.64 5.20
CA LYS A 54 10.61 -0.35 5.48
C LYS A 54 9.10 -0.47 5.46
N ALA A 55 8.53 -1.03 4.40
CA ALA A 55 7.10 -1.15 4.24
C ALA A 55 6.45 -2.03 5.34
N ARG A 56 7.09 -3.14 5.74
CA ARG A 56 6.64 -3.94 6.89
C ARG A 56 6.66 -3.17 8.21
N LYS A 57 7.64 -2.29 8.43
CA LYS A 57 7.65 -1.42 9.62
C LYS A 57 6.48 -0.44 9.63
N GLU A 58 6.14 0.14 8.48
CA GLU A 58 4.95 1.00 8.35
C GLU A 58 3.67 0.22 8.65
N ILE A 59 3.54 -1.01 8.12
CA ILE A 59 2.40 -1.90 8.40
C ILE A 59 2.28 -2.20 9.89
N ILE A 60 3.39 -2.59 10.55
CA ILE A 60 3.40 -2.86 12.00
C ILE A 60 2.95 -1.62 12.77
N LYS A 61 3.49 -0.43 12.42
CA LYS A 61 3.10 0.83 13.06
C LYS A 61 1.61 1.13 12.87
N ILE A 62 1.04 0.90 11.69
CA ILE A 62 -0.40 1.12 11.45
C ILE A 62 -1.22 0.19 12.34
N ILE A 63 -0.87 -1.10 12.39
CA ILE A 63 -1.57 -2.10 13.21
C ILE A 63 -1.47 -1.76 14.71
N ASP A 64 -0.29 -1.38 15.20
CA ASP A 64 -0.06 -1.09 16.63
C ASP A 64 -0.76 0.21 17.09
N ASN A 65 -1.08 1.13 16.17
CA ASN A 65 -1.77 2.39 16.46
C ASN A 65 -3.28 2.33 16.17
N THR A 66 -3.82 1.17 15.78
CA THR A 66 -5.25 0.93 15.57
C THR A 66 -5.89 0.36 16.83
#